data_AF-A0A6I3L3H6-F1
#
_entry.id   AF-A0A6I3L3H6-F1
#
_cell.length_a   1.000
_cell.length_b   1.000
_cell.length_c   1.000
_cell.angle_alpha   90.00
_cell.angle_beta   90.00
_cell.angle_gamma   90.00
#
_symmetry.space_group_name_H-M   'P 1'
#
loop_
_entity.id
_entity.type
_entity.pdbx_description
1 polymer ?
#
loop_
_entity_poly.entity_id
_entity_poly.type
_entity_poly.pdbx_seq_one_letter_code
_entity_poly.pdbx_strand_id
1 'polypeptide(L)'
;MTAATLPQPSPHDWLETRASEGGVITRVQDAVRALPAPTLPRDTVRAATVSDLASTHVVDSCTLAVVVHRDRHIQPIAAMITRHLPGLTVTVVRSAITISIA
;
A
#
# COMPACT_ATOMS: atom_id res chain seq x y z
N MET A 1 37.28 35.65 18.53
CA MET A 1 37.29 34.19 18.42
C MET A 1 35.88 33.78 18.03
N THR A 2 35.66 33.31 16.81
CA THR A 2 34.31 33.09 16.26
C THR A 2 34.08 31.59 16.15
N ALA A 3 33.21 31.04 17.00
CA ALA A 3 32.81 29.64 16.92
C ALA A 3 31.81 29.48 15.77
N ALA A 4 32.20 28.77 14.70
CA ALA A 4 31.30 28.37 13.64
C ALA A 4 30.45 27.20 14.15
N THR A 5 29.22 27.48 14.58
CA THR A 5 28.23 26.45 14.87
C THR A 5 27.80 25.82 13.56
N LEU A 6 28.28 24.60 13.27
CA LEU A 6 27.77 23.77 12.20
C LEU A 6 26.29 23.45 12.49
N PRO A 7 25.35 23.59 11.53
CA PRO A 7 23.98 23.20 11.74
C PRO A 7 23.93 21.70 12.00
N GLN A 8 23.47 21.30 13.20
CA GLN A 8 23.17 19.90 13.48
C GLN A 8 22.07 19.43 12.52
N PRO A 9 22.26 18.32 11.79
CA PRO A 9 21.20 17.75 10.97
C PRO A 9 20.08 17.29 11.91
N SER A 10 18.91 17.90 11.77
CA SER A 10 17.71 17.53 12.50
C SER A 10 17.34 16.09 12.15
N PRO A 11 16.90 15.25 13.10
CA PRO A 11 16.40 13.90 12.79
C PRO A 11 15.17 13.89 11.86
N HIS A 12 14.56 15.06 11.62
CA HIS A 12 13.48 15.25 10.65
C HIS A 12 13.95 15.24 9.19
N ASP A 13 15.21 15.61 8.91
CA ASP A 13 15.74 15.69 7.54
C ASP A 13 15.83 14.28 6.90
N TRP A 14 16.07 13.26 7.72
CA TRP A 14 16.11 11.86 7.30
C TRP A 14 14.77 11.28 6.84
N LEU A 15 13.65 11.89 7.26
CA LEU A 15 12.32 11.42 6.87
C LEU A 15 11.93 11.90 5.47
N GLU A 16 12.40 13.08 5.07
CA GLU A 16 12.04 13.68 3.77
C GLU A 16 12.89 13.12 2.62
N THR A 17 14.12 12.66 2.88
CA THR A 17 14.98 12.08 1.82
C THR A 17 14.53 10.68 1.37
N ARG A 18 13.88 9.89 2.24
CA ARG A 18 13.32 8.57 1.83
C ARG A 18 11.99 8.66 1.08
N ALA A 19 11.36 9.84 1.08
CA ALA A 19 10.07 10.07 0.44
C ALA A 19 10.16 10.15 -1.10
N SER A 20 11.36 10.31 -1.69
CA SER A 20 11.48 10.52 -3.13
C SER A 20 11.28 9.24 -3.95
N GLU A 21 11.68 8.07 -3.43
CA GLU A 21 11.46 6.76 -4.08
C GLU A 21 10.51 5.86 -3.29
N GLY A 22 10.56 5.87 -1.95
CA GLY A 22 9.56 5.20 -1.10
C GLY A 22 8.19 5.88 -1.09
N GLY A 23 8.10 7.13 -1.56
CA GLY A 23 6.85 7.89 -1.59
C GLY A 23 5.85 7.36 -2.60
N VAL A 24 6.29 6.80 -3.73
CA VAL A 24 5.38 6.29 -4.77
C VAL A 24 4.68 5.03 -4.27
N ILE A 25 5.43 4.05 -3.73
CA ILE A 25 4.82 2.84 -3.19
C ILE A 25 3.97 3.12 -1.94
N THR A 26 4.33 4.13 -1.14
CA THR A 26 3.49 4.59 -0.03
C THR A 26 2.18 5.21 -0.53
N ARG A 27 2.21 6.01 -1.61
CA ARG A 27 0.99 6.53 -2.25
C ARG A 27 0.13 5.42 -2.84
N VAL A 28 0.74 4.41 -3.45
CA VAL A 28 0.03 3.21 -3.92
C VAL A 28 -0.60 2.47 -2.73
N GLN A 29 0.12 2.34 -1.62
CA GLN A 29 -0.41 1.76 -0.39
C GLN A 29 -1.64 2.52 0.10
N ASP A 30 -1.56 3.84 0.24
CA ASP A 30 -2.69 4.68 0.66
C ASP A 30 -3.87 4.56 -0.31
N ALA A 31 -3.61 4.58 -1.62
CA ALA A 31 -4.64 4.42 -2.62
C ALA A 31 -5.35 3.05 -2.51
N VAL A 32 -4.60 1.96 -2.39
CA VAL A 32 -5.14 0.60 -2.19
C VAL A 32 -5.94 0.52 -0.90
N ARG A 33 -5.45 1.12 0.18
CA ARG A 33 -6.12 1.12 1.49
C ARG A 33 -7.44 1.88 1.48
N ALA A 34 -7.52 2.95 0.71
CA ALA A 34 -8.70 3.80 0.57
C ALA A 34 -9.74 3.24 -0.41
N LEU A 35 -9.40 2.21 -1.20
CA LEU A 35 -10.36 1.57 -2.10
C LEU A 35 -11.56 1.02 -1.32
N PRO A 36 -12.80 1.11 -1.86
CA PRO A 36 -13.98 0.57 -1.21
C PRO A 36 -13.87 -0.95 -1.02
N ALA A 37 -14.52 -1.50 -0.01
CA ALA A 37 -14.55 -2.95 0.15
C ALA A 37 -15.44 -3.59 -0.93
N PRO A 38 -15.00 -4.67 -1.61
CA PRO A 38 -15.88 -5.41 -2.50
C PRO A 38 -17.04 -6.03 -1.73
N THR A 39 -18.27 -5.80 -2.20
CA THR A 39 -19.48 -6.37 -1.64
C THR A 39 -19.73 -7.75 -2.24
N LEU A 40 -19.72 -8.78 -1.40
CA LEU A 40 -20.04 -10.15 -1.81
C LEU A 40 -21.39 -10.59 -1.23
N PRO A 41 -22.19 -11.37 -1.98
CA PRO A 41 -23.34 -12.04 -1.41
C PRO A 41 -22.89 -12.97 -0.28
N ARG A 42 -23.60 -12.94 0.87
CA ARG A 42 -23.24 -13.62 2.13
C ARG A 42 -22.04 -13.01 2.89
N ASP A 43 -21.68 -11.77 2.61
CA ASP A 43 -20.80 -11.08 3.53
C ASP A 43 -21.53 -10.72 4.82
N THR A 44 -20.94 -11.13 5.94
CA THR A 44 -21.42 -10.82 7.29
C THR A 44 -20.56 -9.73 7.93
N VAL A 45 -19.43 -9.38 7.30
CA VAL A 45 -18.51 -8.33 7.76
C VAL A 45 -18.91 -7.04 7.07
N ARG A 46 -19.18 -6.01 7.87
CA ARG A 46 -19.45 -4.67 7.35
C ARG A 46 -18.13 -3.97 7.07
N ALA A 47 -17.51 -4.34 5.95
CA ALA A 47 -16.31 -3.69 5.47
C ALA A 47 -16.65 -2.46 4.64
N ALA A 48 -16.00 -1.33 4.93
CA ALA A 48 -16.14 -0.10 4.16
C ALA A 48 -15.02 0.04 3.11
N THR A 49 -13.80 -0.36 3.45
CA THR A 49 -12.61 -0.23 2.61
C THR A 49 -11.81 -1.53 2.55
N VAL A 50 -10.88 -1.63 1.59
CA VAL A 50 -9.94 -2.76 1.47
C VAL A 50 -9.12 -2.95 2.74
N SER A 51 -8.81 -1.87 3.47
CA SER A 51 -8.10 -1.94 4.76
C SER A 51 -8.84 -2.73 5.86
N ASP A 52 -10.16 -2.89 5.73
CA ASP A 52 -10.97 -3.69 6.64
C ASP A 52 -10.89 -5.20 6.32
N LEU A 53 -10.63 -5.54 5.05
CA LEU A 53 -10.58 -6.92 4.56
C LEU A 53 -9.17 -7.47 4.36
N ALA A 54 -8.16 -6.59 4.35
CA ALA A 54 -6.79 -6.95 4.04
C ALA A 54 -5.79 -6.04 4.75
N SER A 55 -4.61 -6.61 5.02
CA SER A 55 -3.44 -5.89 5.55
C SER A 55 -2.48 -5.57 4.42
N THR A 56 -2.00 -4.34 4.33
CA THR A 56 -1.03 -3.91 3.30
C THR A 56 0.36 -3.76 3.91
N HIS A 57 1.36 -4.29 3.21
CA HIS A 57 2.76 -4.31 3.63
C HIS A 57 3.65 -3.89 2.48
N VAL A 58 4.44 -2.84 2.66
CA VAL A 58 5.47 -2.45 1.70
C VAL A 58 6.62 -3.45 1.82
N VAL A 59 6.91 -4.16 0.72
CA VAL A 59 7.99 -5.15 0.65
C VAL A 59 9.29 -4.46 0.28
N ASP A 60 9.24 -3.55 -0.70
CA ASP A 60 10.34 -2.74 -1.18
C ASP A 60 9.82 -1.44 -1.83
N SER A 61 10.70 -0.62 -2.41
CA SER A 61 10.37 0.67 -3.01
C SER A 61 9.38 0.61 -4.18
N CYS A 62 9.17 -0.56 -4.78
CA CYS A 62 8.31 -0.76 -5.94
C CYS A 62 7.22 -1.82 -5.71
N THR A 63 7.31 -2.60 -4.62
CA THR A 63 6.41 -3.72 -4.35
C THR A 63 5.60 -3.57 -3.06
N LEU A 64 4.29 -3.76 -3.17
CA LEU A 64 3.33 -3.83 -2.07
C LEU A 64 2.70 -5.22 -2.02
N ALA A 65 2.70 -5.83 -0.84
CA ALA A 65 1.91 -7.03 -0.56
C ALA A 65 0.60 -6.65 0.13
N VAL A 66 -0.50 -7.24 -0.31
CA VAL A 66 -1.84 -7.11 0.29
C VAL A 66 -2.28 -8.49 0.72
N VAL A 67 -2.26 -8.74 2.03
CA VAL A 67 -2.63 -10.02 2.63
C VAL A 67 -4.11 -9.97 2.99
N VAL A 68 -4.92 -10.76 2.30
CA VAL A 68 -6.37 -10.74 2.45
C VAL A 68 -6.78 -11.69 3.57
N HIS A 69 -7.65 -11.24 4.47
CA HIS A 69 -8.04 -12.02 5.65
C HIS A 69 -8.94 -13.22 5.32
N ARG A 70 -9.63 -13.19 4.17
CA ARG A 70 -10.51 -14.28 3.69
C ARG A 70 -10.31 -14.55 2.22
N ASP A 71 -10.13 -15.81 1.85
CA ASP A 71 -9.84 -16.20 0.46
C ASP A 71 -10.89 -15.74 -0.55
N ARG A 72 -12.16 -15.73 -0.15
CA ARG A 72 -13.27 -15.26 -1.01
C ARG A 72 -13.12 -13.81 -1.46
N HIS A 73 -12.38 -12.98 -0.71
CA HIS A 73 -12.17 -11.56 -1.02
C HIS A 73 -10.95 -11.33 -1.91
N ILE A 74 -10.06 -12.31 -2.10
CA ILE A 74 -8.81 -12.14 -2.86
C ILE A 74 -9.08 -11.70 -4.30
N GLN A 75 -9.88 -12.49 -5.03
CA GLN A 75 -10.17 -12.20 -6.43
C GLN A 75 -10.93 -10.87 -6.61
N PRO A 76 -11.97 -10.57 -5.81
CA PRO A 76 -12.64 -9.27 -5.84
C PRO A 76 -11.71 -8.08 -5.54
N ILE A 77 -10.85 -8.18 -4.53
CA ILE A 77 -9.89 -7.11 -4.18
C ILE A 77 -8.87 -6.93 -5.31
N ALA A 78 -8.32 -8.01 -5.85
CA ALA A 78 -7.36 -7.95 -6.95
C ALA A 78 -7.97 -7.28 -8.20
N ALA A 79 -9.17 -7.69 -8.60
CA ALA A 79 -9.90 -7.09 -9.72
C ALA A 79 -10.18 -5.60 -9.48
N MET A 80 -10.52 -5.23 -8.25
CA MET A 80 -10.72 -3.83 -7.87
C MET A 80 -9.46 -2.99 -8.00
N ILE A 81 -8.32 -3.50 -7.53
CA ILE A 81 -7.03 -2.83 -7.63
C ILE A 81 -6.66 -2.63 -9.09
N THR A 82 -6.72 -3.68 -9.91
CA THR A 82 -6.41 -3.60 -11.36
C THR A 82 -7.30 -2.58 -12.08
N ARG A 83 -8.58 -2.48 -11.69
CA ARG A 83 -9.52 -1.53 -12.31
C ARG A 83 -9.25 -0.07 -11.93
N HIS A 84 -8.92 0.20 -10.67
CA HIS A 84 -8.82 1.58 -10.16
C HIS A 84 -7.40 2.14 -10.22
N LEU A 85 -6.39 1.28 -10.29
CA LEU A 85 -4.98 1.67 -10.33
C LEU A 85 -4.32 1.14 -11.62
N PRO A 86 -4.64 1.75 -12.78
CA PRO A 86 -4.05 1.34 -14.05
C PRO A 86 -2.53 1.61 -14.04
N GLY A 87 -1.77 0.74 -14.71
CA GLY A 87 -0.31 0.83 -14.76
C GLY A 87 0.44 0.08 -13.67
N LEU A 88 -0.27 -0.57 -12.73
CA LEU A 88 0.34 -1.46 -11.74
C LEU A 88 0.25 -2.92 -12.21
N THR A 89 1.30 -3.69 -11.92
CA THR A 89 1.30 -5.15 -12.09
C THR A 89 0.69 -5.78 -10.85
N VAL A 90 -0.47 -6.43 -10.99
CA VAL A 90 -1.20 -7.07 -9.89
C VAL A 90 -1.14 -8.59 -10.06
N THR A 91 -0.54 -9.29 -9.11
CA THR A 91 -0.38 -10.76 -9.12
C THR A 91 -0.97 -11.37 -7.87
N VAL A 92 -1.77 -12.42 -8.01
CA VAL A 92 -2.31 -13.17 -6.86
C VAL A 92 -1.43 -14.37 -6.57
N VAL A 93 -0.90 -14.45 -5.35
CA VAL A 93 -0.07 -15.56 -4.86
C VAL A 93 -0.71 -16.14 -3.59
N ARG A 94 -1.44 -17.25 -3.74
CA ARG A 94 -2.24 -17.86 -2.67
C ARG A 94 -3.18 -16.82 -2.02
N SER A 95 -2.98 -16.52 -0.74
CA SER A 95 -3.76 -15.59 0.08
C SER A 95 -3.26 -14.14 0.04
N ALA A 96 -2.22 -13.85 -0.74
CA ALA A 96 -1.66 -12.53 -0.90
C ALA A 96 -1.82 -12.00 -2.34
N ILE A 97 -1.99 -10.69 -2.46
CA ILE A 97 -1.97 -9.97 -3.73
C ILE A 97 -0.69 -9.14 -3.72
N THR A 98 0.19 -9.36 -4.68
CA THR A 98 1.41 -8.59 -4.88
C THR A 98 1.14 -7.54 -5.94
N ILE A 99 1.49 -6.29 -5.63
CA ILE A 99 1.34 -5.15 -6.51
C ILE A 99 2.73 -4.58 -6.74
N SER A 100 3.13 -4.45 -8.00
CA SER A 100 4.41 -3.88 -8.38
C SER A 100 4.21 -2.71 -9.33
N ILE A 101 4.98 -1.63 -9.10
CA ILE A 101 5.10 -0.52 -10.04
C ILE A 101 6.06 -0.99 -11.14
N ALA A 102 5.62 -0.94 -12.40
CA ALA A 102 6.42 -1.31 -13.56
C ALA A 102 7.36 -0.18 -14.00
#